data_AF-A0A844EPT8-F1
#
_entry.id   AF-A0A844EPT8-F1
#
_cell.length_a   1.000
_cell.length_b   1.000
_cell.length_c   1.000
_cell.angle_alpha   90.00
_cell.angle_beta   90.00
_cell.angle_gamma   90.00
#
_symmetry.space_group_name_H-M   'P 1'
#
loop_
_entity.id
_entity.type
_entity.pdbx_description
1 polymer ?
#
loop_
_entity_poly.entity_id
_entity_poly.type
_entity_poly.pdbx_seq_one_letter_code
_entity_poly.pdbx_strand_id
1 'polypeptide(L)'
;AADNSRVVANTLAYLRVEIAKEQNMIDESKFAFLWIVNWPLFDWDVDLKRYVAAHHPFTMPNENDVHYLMNEGEDPHKAYAQSYDIILNGLELGGGS
;
A
#
# COMPACT_ATOMS: atom_id res chain seq x y z
N ALA A 1 -18.81 -10.83 -5.02
CA ALA A 1 -17.39 -11.20 -4.96
C ALA A 1 -16.55 -10.43 -5.98
N ALA A 2 -16.90 -10.45 -7.28
CA ALA A 2 -16.15 -9.72 -8.32
C ALA A 2 -16.43 -8.19 -8.38
N ASP A 3 -17.36 -7.71 -7.56
CA ASP A 3 -17.78 -6.32 -7.43
C ASP A 3 -16.91 -5.50 -6.46
N ASN A 4 -16.01 -6.14 -5.72
CA ASN A 4 -15.07 -5.49 -4.81
C ASN A 4 -13.66 -5.47 -5.43
N SER A 5 -13.14 -4.28 -5.71
CA SER A 5 -11.83 -4.09 -6.35
C SER A 5 -10.67 -4.70 -5.56
N ARG A 6 -10.70 -4.63 -4.21
CA ARG A 6 -9.68 -5.23 -3.34
C ARG A 6 -9.69 -6.75 -3.43
N VAL A 7 -10.88 -7.36 -3.44
CA VAL A 7 -11.02 -8.82 -3.63
C VAL A 7 -10.48 -9.22 -5.00
N VAL A 8 -10.89 -8.51 -6.06
CA VAL A 8 -10.43 -8.78 -7.43
C VAL A 8 -8.91 -8.66 -7.55
N ALA A 9 -8.32 -7.57 -7.05
CA ALA A 9 -6.89 -7.34 -7.10
C ALA A 9 -6.11 -8.46 -6.39
N ASN A 10 -6.54 -8.85 -5.18
CA ASN A 10 -5.90 -9.93 -4.43
C ASN A 10 -6.01 -11.28 -5.15
N THR A 11 -7.19 -11.62 -5.69
CA THR A 11 -7.39 -12.86 -6.44
C THR A 11 -6.52 -12.92 -7.70
N LEU A 12 -6.47 -11.82 -8.48
CA LEU A 12 -5.65 -11.76 -9.70
C LEU A 12 -4.15 -11.74 -9.38
N ALA A 13 -3.73 -11.10 -8.28
CA ALA A 13 -2.34 -11.12 -7.83
C ALA A 13 -1.88 -12.55 -7.52
N TYR A 14 -2.70 -13.33 -6.81
CA TYR A 14 -2.43 -14.74 -6.53
C TYR A 14 -2.34 -15.55 -7.83
N LEU A 15 -3.35 -15.44 -8.71
CA LEU A 15 -3.38 -16.16 -9.98
C LEU A 15 -2.16 -15.84 -10.86
N ARG A 16 -1.75 -14.57 -10.94
CA ARG A 16 -0.55 -14.14 -11.67
C ARG A 16 0.70 -14.86 -11.20
N VAL A 17 0.88 -15.01 -9.89
CA VAL A 17 2.05 -15.68 -9.31
C VAL A 17 2.02 -17.18 -9.60
N GLU A 18 0.86 -17.83 -9.45
CA GLU A 18 0.74 -19.27 -9.74
C GLU A 18 1.00 -19.58 -11.22
N ILE A 19 0.43 -18.79 -12.16
CA ILE A 19 0.72 -18.94 -13.59
C ILE A 19 2.24 -18.76 -13.86
N ALA A 20 2.88 -17.77 -13.24
CA ALA A 20 4.31 -17.54 -13.44
C ALA A 20 5.16 -18.73 -12.95
N LYS A 21 4.75 -19.42 -11.87
CA LYS A 21 5.40 -20.66 -11.40
C LYS A 21 5.17 -21.80 -12.37
N GLU A 22 3.92 -22.06 -12.77
CA GLU A 22 3.57 -23.14 -13.71
C GLU A 22 4.30 -23.01 -15.06
N GLN A 23 4.48 -21.78 -15.53
CA GLN A 23 5.16 -21.48 -16.78
C GLN A 23 6.69 -21.29 -16.63
N ASN A 24 7.25 -21.55 -15.45
CA ASN A 24 8.69 -21.39 -15.14
C ASN A 24 9.25 -19.99 -15.51
N MET A 25 8.49 -18.94 -15.23
CA MET A 25 8.85 -17.55 -15.56
C MET A 25 9.66 -16.85 -14.45
N ILE A 26 9.82 -17.49 -13.29
CA ILE A 26 10.49 -16.91 -12.12
C ILE A 26 11.96 -17.34 -12.13
N ASP A 27 12.86 -16.37 -12.28
CA ASP A 27 14.31 -16.61 -12.20
C ASP A 27 14.79 -16.57 -10.74
N GLU A 28 14.97 -17.74 -10.14
CA GLU A 28 15.34 -17.88 -8.72
C GLU A 28 16.77 -17.39 -8.39
N SER A 29 17.60 -17.10 -9.40
CA SER A 29 18.94 -16.56 -9.19
C SER A 29 18.95 -15.04 -8.94
N LYS A 30 17.82 -14.37 -9.19
CA LYS A 30 17.71 -12.91 -9.12
C LYS A 30 17.12 -12.42 -7.81
N PHE A 31 17.67 -11.29 -7.35
CA PHE A 31 17.10 -10.48 -6.30
C PHE A 31 16.55 -9.18 -6.89
N ALA A 32 15.23 -9.10 -7.03
CA ALA A 32 14.52 -7.92 -7.50
C ALA A 32 14.01 -7.10 -6.31
N PHE A 33 14.74 -6.03 -6.01
CA PHE A 33 14.37 -5.07 -4.97
C PHE A 33 13.53 -3.93 -5.55
N LEU A 34 12.54 -3.46 -4.79
CA LEU A 34 11.84 -2.20 -5.06
C LEU A 34 11.41 -1.53 -3.77
N TRP A 35 11.23 -0.21 -3.84
CA TRP A 35 10.60 0.57 -2.79
C TRP A 35 9.15 0.84 -3.15
N ILE A 36 8.24 0.63 -2.20
CA ILE A 36 6.90 1.19 -2.24
C ILE A 36 6.93 2.46 -1.40
N VAL A 37 6.50 3.57 -1.98
CA VAL A 37 6.47 4.90 -1.36
C VAL A 37 5.14 5.56 -1.69
N ASN A 38 4.86 6.73 -1.10
CA ASN A 38 3.60 7.46 -1.28
C ASN A 38 2.39 6.62 -0.86
N TRP A 39 2.47 6.05 0.34
CA TRP A 39 1.32 5.43 0.97
C TRP A 39 0.29 6.49 1.38
N PRO A 40 -1.02 6.21 1.32
CA PRO A 40 -2.01 7.06 1.95
C PRO A 40 -1.73 7.21 3.45
N LEU A 41 -2.01 8.37 4.03
CA LEU A 41 -1.87 8.59 5.48
C LEU A 41 -2.92 7.83 6.28
N PHE A 42 -4.11 7.65 5.70
CA PHE A 42 -5.25 6.97 6.31
C PHE A 42 -5.77 5.85 5.41
N ASP A 43 -6.30 4.79 6.02
CA ASP A 43 -7.05 3.73 5.33
C ASP A 43 -8.47 3.64 5.89
N TRP A 44 -9.43 3.25 5.05
CA TRP A 44 -10.82 3.07 5.48
C TRP A 44 -11.01 1.67 6.06
N ASP A 45 -11.27 1.61 7.37
CA ASP A 45 -11.64 0.37 8.03
C ASP A 45 -13.13 0.08 7.82
N VAL A 46 -13.43 -1.00 7.08
CA VAL A 46 -14.79 -1.39 6.72
C VAL A 46 -15.60 -1.87 7.92
N ASP A 47 -14.95 -2.50 8.90
CA ASP A 47 -15.60 -3.08 10.08
C ASP A 47 -15.93 -1.99 11.10
N LEU A 48 -14.97 -1.11 11.36
CA LEU A 48 -15.12 0.04 12.27
C LEU A 48 -15.87 1.21 11.63
N LYS A 49 -16.05 1.19 10.30
CA LYS A 49 -16.71 2.24 9.51
C LYS A 49 -16.11 3.63 9.76
N ARG A 50 -14.78 3.70 9.80
CA ARG A 50 -14.03 4.95 9.97
C ARG A 50 -12.65 4.84 9.36
N TYR A 51 -12.04 5.99 9.11
CA TYR A 51 -10.63 6.05 8.77
C TYR A 51 -9.76 5.74 9.99
N VAL A 52 -8.70 4.98 9.74
CA VAL A 52 -7.63 4.65 10.69
C VAL A 52 -6.29 5.05 10.08
N ALA A 53 -5.23 5.14 10.90
CA ALA A 53 -3.88 5.33 10.36
C ALA A 53 -3.53 4.14 9.44
N ALA A 54 -3.01 4.42 8.25
CA ALA A 54 -2.63 3.36 7.30
C ALA A 54 -1.39 2.58 7.77
N HIS A 55 -0.53 3.24 8.54
CA HIS A 55 0.66 2.65 9.18
C HIS A 55 0.60 2.93 10.70
N HIS A 56 1.68 3.44 11.29
CA HIS A 56 1.66 3.84 12.70
C HIS A 56 1.03 5.24 12.86
N PRO A 57 0.27 5.53 13.93
CA PRO A 57 -0.29 6.87 14.19
C PRO A 57 0.72 8.02 14.33
N PHE A 58 2.02 7.73 14.34
CA PHE A 58 3.09 8.73 14.44
C PHE A 58 3.80 8.98 13.10
N THR A 59 3.37 8.31 12.04
CA THR A 59 3.86 8.55 10.68
C THR A 59 3.48 9.96 10.23
N MET A 60 4.47 10.70 9.73
CA MET A 60 4.31 12.09 9.31
C MET A 60 3.57 12.18 7.96
N PRO A 61 2.65 13.16 7.78
CA PRO A 61 2.15 13.49 6.44
C PRO A 61 3.27 13.98 5.52
N ASN A 62 3.10 13.81 4.22
CA ASN A 62 3.91 14.54 3.23
C ASN A 62 3.77 16.04 3.46
N GLU A 63 4.88 16.77 3.40
CA GLU A 63 4.90 18.22 3.71
C GLU A 63 3.95 19.01 2.82
N ASN A 64 3.90 18.66 1.53
CA ASN A 64 3.01 19.29 0.56
C ASN A 64 1.53 18.98 0.82
N ASP A 65 1.21 17.93 1.57
CA ASP A 65 -0.14 17.45 1.84
C ASP A 65 -0.68 17.93 3.20
N VAL A 66 0.13 18.65 3.99
CA VAL A 66 -0.28 19.19 5.30
C VAL A 66 -1.51 20.10 5.20
N HIS A 67 -1.68 20.79 4.06
CA HIS A 67 -2.84 21.63 3.80
C HIS A 67 -4.18 20.87 3.92
N TYR A 68 -4.23 19.61 3.46
CA TYR A 68 -5.41 18.74 3.59
C TYR A 68 -5.85 18.53 5.05
N LEU A 69 -4.92 18.66 6.01
CA LEU A 69 -5.19 18.47 7.43
C LEU A 69 -5.53 19.77 8.17
N MET A 70 -5.10 20.91 7.65
CA MET A 70 -5.13 22.20 8.35
C MET A 70 -6.20 23.15 7.81
N ASN A 71 -6.54 23.05 6.53
CA ASN A 71 -7.50 23.94 5.87
C ASN A 71 -8.93 23.45 6.05
N GLU A 72 -9.84 24.35 6.41
CA GLU A 72 -11.26 24.03 6.43
C GLU A 72 -11.81 23.79 5.02
N GLY A 73 -12.64 22.76 4.85
CA GLY A 73 -13.28 22.42 3.58
C GLY A 73 -12.48 21.48 2.67
N GLU A 74 -11.27 21.09 3.07
CA GLU A 74 -10.47 20.07 2.39
C GLU A 74 -10.72 18.66 2.94
N ASP A 75 -10.34 17.64 2.15
CA ASP A 75 -10.50 16.23 2.53
C ASP A 75 -9.18 15.68 3.09
N PRO A 76 -9.06 15.45 4.41
CA PRO A 76 -7.82 15.00 5.04
C PRO A 76 -7.37 13.62 4.56
N HIS A 77 -8.26 12.80 3.99
CA HIS A 77 -7.96 11.44 3.53
C HIS A 77 -7.23 11.40 2.18
N LYS A 78 -6.97 12.57 1.57
CA LYS A 78 -6.13 12.70 0.38
C LYS A 78 -4.64 12.84 0.70
N ALA A 79 -4.28 13.04 1.97
CA ALA A 79 -2.89 13.21 2.36
C ALA A 79 -2.13 11.88 2.21
N TYR A 80 -0.94 11.95 1.61
CA TYR A 80 0.01 10.85 1.62
C TYR A 80 0.93 10.94 2.83
N ALA A 81 1.47 9.80 3.22
CA ALA A 81 2.43 9.64 4.30
C ALA A 81 3.87 9.68 3.77
N GLN A 82 4.76 10.19 4.61
CA GLN A 82 6.19 9.92 4.51
C GLN A 82 6.45 8.54 5.08
N SER A 83 6.12 7.50 4.33
CA SER A 83 6.44 6.13 4.68
C SER A 83 6.91 5.35 3.46
N TYR A 84 7.63 4.27 3.72
CA TYR A 84 8.28 3.47 2.71
C TYR A 84 8.43 2.02 3.16
N ASP A 85 8.30 1.09 2.20
CA ASP A 85 8.56 -0.33 2.40
C ASP A 85 9.58 -0.84 1.38
N ILE A 86 10.55 -1.64 1.84
CA ILE A 86 11.47 -2.35 0.96
C ILE A 86 10.94 -3.75 0.68
N ILE A 87 10.79 -4.06 -0.61
CA ILE A 87 10.29 -5.34 -1.09
C ILE A 87 11.41 -6.08 -1.80
N LEU A 88 11.54 -7.38 -1.53
CA LEU A 88 12.40 -8.29 -2.26
C LEU A 88 11.58 -9.45 -2.82
N ASN A 89 11.57 -9.61 -4.15
CA ASN A 89 10.91 -10.73 -4.82
C ASN A 89 9.44 -10.93 -4.40
N GLY A 90 8.74 -9.83 -4.08
CA GLY A 90 7.34 -9.84 -3.64
C GLY A 90 7.13 -10.04 -2.14
N LEU A 91 8.21 -10.15 -1.34
CA LEU A 91 8.16 -10.19 0.12
C LEU A 91 8.58 -8.84 0.70
N GLU A 92 7.82 -8.36 1.69
CA GLU A 92 8.23 -7.21 2.50
C GLU A 92 9.39 -7.60 3.42
N LEU A 93 10.51 -6.88 3.33
CA LEU A 93 11.65 -7.07 4.22
C LEU A 93 11.59 -6.15 5.45
N GLY A 94 10.88 -5.03 5.32
CA GLY A 94 10.63 -4.08 6.38
C GLY A 94 10.18 -2.73 5.82
N GLY A 95 9.83 -1.83 6.73
CA GLY A 95 9.36 -0.50 6.40
C GLY A 95 9.68 0.52 7.47
N GLY A 96 9.32 1.76 7.20
CA GLY A 96 9.52 2.89 8.10
C GLY A 96 8.70 4.11 7.71
N SER A 97 8.77 5.12 8.55
CA SER A 97 8.22 6.46 8.33
C SER A 97 9.07 7.51 9.02
#